data_AF-A0A7C5X1B8-F1
#
_entry.id   AF-A0A7C5X1B8-F1
#
_cell.length_a   1.000
_cell.length_b   1.000
_cell.length_c   1.000
_cell.angle_alpha   90.00
_cell.angle_beta   90.00
_cell.angle_gamma   90.00
#
_symmetry.space_group_name_H-M   'P 1'
#
loop_
_entity.id
_entity.type
_entity.pdbx_description
1 polymer ?
#
loop_
_entity_poly.entity_id
_entity_poly.type
_entity_poly.pdbx_seq_one_letter_code
_entity_poly.pdbx_strand_id
1 'polypeptide(L)'
;MEEEGKKKIAVFHGEARIGQIYGNFMQIQLRPEDFSSPISLQMALSRIYDALIKSIEFGPKKKFVAEIRFKDSLGNPVSIAVDLGETPPPFKSENVKARVLIEIYEED
;
A
#
# COMPACT_ATOMS: atom_id res chain seq x y z
N MET A 1 25.90 29.43 3.17
CA MET A 1 24.66 29.96 3.78
C MET A 1 23.57 29.68 2.76
N GLU A 2 22.93 28.53 2.88
CA GLU A 2 21.67 28.24 2.21
C GLU A 2 20.70 27.96 3.35
N GLU A 3 19.59 28.70 3.37
CA GLU A 3 18.52 28.56 4.35
C GLU A 3 17.88 27.18 4.16
N GLU A 4 18.38 26.19 4.89
CA GLU A 4 17.65 24.93 5.10
C GLU A 4 16.41 25.28 5.95
N GLY A 5 15.32 25.66 5.27
CA GLY A 5 13.99 25.78 5.83
C GLY A 5 13.66 24.55 6.69
N LYS A 6 12.88 24.77 7.75
CA LYS A 6 12.68 23.89 8.92
C LYS A 6 12.26 22.45 8.54
N LYS A 7 13.21 21.61 8.11
CA LYS A 7 12.97 20.21 7.75
C LYS A 7 13.40 19.26 8.86
N LYS A 8 12.61 18.20 9.09
CA LYS A 8 12.88 17.14 10.05
C LYS A 8 12.75 15.79 9.34
N ILE A 9 13.84 15.02 9.33
CA ILE A 9 13.86 13.67 8.78
C ILE A 9 13.82 12.64 9.91
N ALA A 10 12.92 11.66 9.81
CA ALA A 10 12.87 10.48 10.64
C ALA A 10 13.11 9.23 9.79
N VAL A 11 13.93 8.30 10.29
CA VAL A 11 14.28 7.05 9.60
C VAL A 11 13.79 5.86 10.39
N PHE A 12 12.96 5.04 9.76
CA PHE A 12 12.45 3.80 10.31
C PHE A 12 12.98 2.61 9.51
N HIS A 13 13.11 1.48 10.20
CA HIS A 13 13.52 0.22 9.60
C HIS A 13 12.41 -0.81 9.79
N GLY A 14 12.14 -1.58 8.75
CA GLY A 14 11.11 -2.61 8.74
C GLY A 14 11.44 -3.71 7.76
N GLU A 15 10.49 -4.63 7.61
CA GLU A 15 10.54 -5.71 6.64
C GLU A 15 9.52 -5.41 5.53
N ALA A 16 9.94 -5.64 4.28
CA ALA A 16 9.08 -5.61 3.12
C ALA A 16 8.85 -7.02 2.60
N ARG A 17 7.58 -7.38 2.44
CA ARG A 17 7.17 -8.60 1.74
C ARG A 17 6.73 -8.24 0.33
N ILE A 18 7.43 -8.79 -0.65
CA ILE A 18 7.11 -8.63 -2.07
C ILE A 18 6.02 -9.63 -2.42
N GLY A 19 4.93 -9.12 -2.98
CA GLY A 19 3.81 -9.91 -3.48
C GLY A 19 3.40 -9.47 -4.88
N GLN A 20 2.57 -10.30 -5.52
CA GLN A 20 1.88 -9.94 -6.75
C GLN A 20 0.42 -9.68 -6.41
N ILE A 21 -0.10 -8.56 -6.89
CA ILE A 21 -1.52 -8.26 -6.91
C ILE A 21 -1.94 -8.04 -8.36
N TYR A 22 -3.21 -8.19 -8.67
CA TYR A 22 -3.68 -7.72 -9.97
C TYR A 22 -4.02 -6.24 -9.83
N GLY A 23 -3.54 -5.40 -10.75
CA GLY A 23 -3.63 -3.94 -10.63
C GLY A 23 -5.07 -3.43 -10.47
N ASN A 24 -6.02 -4.10 -11.10
CA ASN A 24 -7.46 -3.79 -10.99
C ASN A 24 -8.04 -4.12 -9.60
N PHE A 25 -7.38 -4.95 -8.79
CA PHE A 25 -7.82 -5.28 -7.43
C PHE A 25 -7.39 -4.27 -6.37
N MET A 26 -6.50 -3.32 -6.67
CA MET A 26 -6.20 -2.23 -5.73
C MET A 26 -7.42 -1.35 -5.45
N GLN A 27 -8.42 -1.34 -6.34
CA GLN A 27 -9.68 -0.60 -6.18
C GLN A 27 -10.72 -1.37 -5.34
N ILE A 28 -10.46 -2.66 -5.05
CA ILE A 28 -11.31 -3.49 -4.21
C ILE A 28 -10.88 -3.26 -2.75
N GLN A 29 -11.53 -2.29 -2.10
CA GLN A 29 -11.33 -2.01 -0.69
C GLN A 29 -12.67 -1.91 0.03
N LEU A 30 -12.79 -2.60 1.16
CA LEU A 30 -13.87 -2.39 2.11
C LEU A 30 -13.57 -1.14 2.91
N ARG A 31 -14.52 -0.21 2.94
CA ARG A 31 -14.44 1.03 3.72
C ARG A 31 -15.13 0.83 5.06
N PRO A 32 -14.81 1.60 6.11
CA PRO A 32 -15.48 1.48 7.41
C PRO A 32 -17.01 1.58 7.33
N GLU A 33 -17.54 2.43 6.44
CA GLU A 33 -18.99 2.63 6.26
C GLU A 33 -19.67 1.38 5.71
N ASP A 34 -18.93 0.53 4.98
CA ASP A 34 -19.44 -0.72 4.44
C ASP A 34 -19.80 -1.73 5.57
N PHE A 35 -19.28 -1.53 6.80
CA PHE A 35 -19.60 -2.34 7.98
C PHE A 35 -20.70 -1.75 8.88
N SER A 36 -21.32 -0.64 8.46
CA SER A 36 -22.36 0.05 9.26
C SER A 36 -23.65 -0.74 9.46
N SER A 37 -23.96 -1.68 8.56
CA SER A 37 -25.16 -2.53 8.64
C SER A 37 -25.01 -3.79 7.79
N PRO A 38 -25.85 -4.82 8.00
CA PRO A 38 -25.88 -6.01 7.13
C PRO A 38 -26.12 -5.68 5.66
N ILE A 39 -26.99 -4.69 5.37
CA ILE A 39 -27.29 -4.27 4.00
C ILE A 39 -26.09 -3.57 3.36
N SER A 40 -25.42 -2.69 4.10
CA SER A 40 -24.19 -2.00 3.65
C SER A 40 -23.11 -3.01 3.26
N LEU A 41 -22.93 -4.05 4.06
CA LEU A 41 -21.96 -5.10 3.79
C LEU A 41 -22.33 -5.90 2.54
N GLN A 42 -23.61 -6.27 2.38
CA GLN A 42 -24.10 -6.94 1.18
C GLN A 42 -23.84 -6.10 -0.08
N MET A 43 -24.13 -4.79 -0.04
CA MET A 43 -23.84 -3.89 -1.16
C MET A 43 -22.35 -3.81 -1.48
N ALA A 44 -21.50 -3.77 -0.46
CA ALA A 44 -20.05 -3.74 -0.65
C ALA A 44 -19.56 -5.05 -1.29
N LEU A 45 -20.01 -6.20 -0.82
CA LEU A 45 -19.67 -7.51 -1.41
C LEU A 45 -20.12 -7.61 -2.87
N SER A 46 -21.30 -7.09 -3.22
CA SER A 46 -21.76 -7.03 -4.61
C SER A 46 -20.83 -6.19 -5.49
N ARG A 47 -20.42 -4.98 -5.03
CA ARG A 47 -19.43 -4.17 -5.77
C ARG A 47 -18.11 -4.91 -5.99
N ILE A 48 -17.64 -5.64 -4.98
CA ILE A 48 -16.41 -6.42 -5.06
C ILE A 48 -16.56 -7.54 -6.11
N TYR A 49 -17.68 -8.24 -6.10
CA TYR A 49 -17.99 -9.28 -7.09
C TYR A 49 -18.03 -8.71 -8.51
N ASP A 50 -18.69 -7.58 -8.73
CA ASP A 50 -18.75 -6.93 -10.05
C ASP A 50 -17.36 -6.50 -10.54
N ALA A 51 -16.52 -5.96 -9.65
CA ALA A 51 -15.14 -5.61 -9.96
C ALA A 51 -14.29 -6.84 -10.31
N LEU A 52 -14.52 -7.98 -9.62
CA LEU A 52 -13.87 -9.26 -9.93
C LEU A 52 -14.23 -9.75 -11.32
N ILE A 53 -15.51 -9.77 -11.68
CA ILE A 53 -15.96 -10.21 -13.02
C ILE A 53 -15.37 -9.32 -14.11
N LYS A 54 -15.44 -8.00 -13.96
CA LYS A 54 -14.84 -7.06 -14.92
C LYS A 54 -13.33 -7.26 -15.08
N SER A 55 -12.63 -7.54 -13.98
CA SER A 55 -11.16 -7.74 -14.05
C SER A 55 -10.75 -8.97 -14.86
N ILE A 56 -11.63 -9.98 -14.98
CA ILE A 56 -11.41 -11.18 -15.79
C ILE A 56 -11.57 -10.87 -17.27
N GLU A 57 -12.52 -10.02 -17.66
CA GLU A 57 -12.80 -9.65 -19.06
C GLU A 57 -11.66 -8.84 -19.70
N PHE A 58 -11.01 -7.95 -18.95
CA PHE A 58 -9.94 -7.07 -19.48
C PHE A 58 -8.54 -7.69 -19.49
N GLY A 59 -8.38 -8.93 -18.99
CA GLY A 59 -7.09 -9.58 -18.83
C GLY A 59 -6.30 -9.01 -17.65
N PRO A 60 -5.99 -9.79 -16.60
CA PRO A 60 -5.54 -9.20 -15.36
C PRO A 60 -4.04 -8.86 -15.44
N LYS A 61 -3.72 -7.57 -15.50
CA LYS A 61 -2.33 -7.09 -15.39
C LYS A 61 -1.82 -7.29 -13.97
N LYS A 62 -0.80 -8.14 -13.82
CA LYS A 62 -0.11 -8.34 -12.55
C LYS A 62 0.78 -7.14 -12.24
N LYS A 63 0.77 -6.73 -10.99
CA LYS A 63 1.60 -5.67 -10.42
C LYS A 63 2.31 -6.22 -9.19
N PHE A 64 3.59 -5.93 -9.06
CA PHE A 64 4.38 -6.27 -7.89
C PHE A 64 4.24 -5.16 -6.86
N VAL A 65 4.08 -5.53 -5.60
CA VAL A 65 3.95 -4.60 -4.48
C VAL A 65 4.81 -5.08 -3.32
N ALA A 66 5.49 -4.15 -2.65
CA ALA A 66 6.13 -4.38 -1.36
C ALA A 66 5.20 -3.91 -0.23
N GLU A 67 4.68 -4.85 0.56
CA GLU A 67 4.04 -4.53 1.84
C GLU A 67 5.14 -4.33 2.90
N ILE A 68 5.30 -3.11 3.37
CA ILE A 68 6.29 -2.71 4.38
C ILE A 68 5.61 -2.60 5.73
N ARG A 69 6.17 -3.26 6.75
CA ARG A 69 5.70 -3.15 8.13
C ARG A 69 6.82 -2.63 9.04
N PHE A 70 6.52 -1.60 9.82
CA PHE A 70 7.44 -0.99 10.78
C PHE A 70 6.68 -0.44 12.00
N LYS A 71 7.40 0.08 13.00
CA LYS A 71 6.82 0.81 14.13
C LYS A 71 7.17 2.29 14.03
N ASP A 72 6.21 3.17 14.26
CA ASP A 72 6.44 4.62 14.33
C ASP A 72 7.22 5.01 15.60
N SER A 73 7.50 6.31 15.76
CA SER A 73 8.24 6.86 16.91
C SER A 73 7.52 6.67 18.25
N LEU A 74 6.22 6.38 18.23
CA LEU A 74 5.38 6.14 19.41
C LEU A 74 5.17 4.64 19.66
N GLY A 75 5.74 3.77 18.83
CA GLY A 75 5.65 2.32 18.94
C GLY A 75 4.41 1.70 18.26
N ASN A 76 3.60 2.49 17.55
CA ASN A 76 2.43 1.99 16.85
C ASN A 76 2.85 1.22 15.58
N PRO A 77 2.20 0.09 15.26
CA PRO A 77 2.44 -0.62 14.02
C PRO A 77 1.91 0.18 12.83
N VAL A 78 2.74 0.33 11.81
CA VAL A 78 2.40 0.98 10.54
C VAL A 78 2.62 -0.03 9.42
N SER A 79 1.64 -0.15 8.52
CA SER A 79 1.75 -0.91 7.28
C SER A 79 1.52 0.00 6.10
N ILE A 80 2.45 0.01 5.14
CA ILE A 80 2.35 0.76 3.90
C ILE A 80 2.67 -0.15 2.71
N ALA A 81 2.12 0.15 1.55
CA ALA A 81 2.40 -0.58 0.32
C ALA A 81 3.16 0.33 -0.66
N VAL A 82 4.23 -0.19 -1.26
CA VAL A 82 4.96 0.46 -2.37
C VAL A 82 4.74 -0.33 -3.63
N ASP A 83 4.28 0.36 -4.67
CA ASP A 83 4.14 -0.17 -6.01
C ASP A 83 5.53 -0.36 -6.67
N LEU A 84 5.81 -1.59 -7.12
CA LEU A 84 7.05 -1.97 -7.78
C LEU A 84 6.90 -2.12 -9.31
N GLY A 85 5.70 -1.89 -9.86
CA GLY A 85 5.42 -1.97 -11.29
C GLY A 85 4.99 -3.35 -11.79
N GLU A 86 4.95 -3.52 -13.11
CA GLU A 86 4.45 -4.76 -13.76
C GLU A 86 5.53 -5.83 -13.97
N THR A 87 6.82 -5.46 -13.85
CA THR A 87 7.95 -6.39 -14.02
C THR A 87 8.44 -6.94 -12.68
N PRO A 88 8.95 -8.18 -12.64
CA PRO A 88 9.53 -8.73 -11.42
C PRO A 88 10.66 -7.84 -10.90
N PRO A 89 10.60 -7.38 -9.64
CA PRO A 89 11.63 -6.52 -9.09
C PRO A 89 12.93 -7.31 -8.89
N PRO A 90 14.11 -6.66 -8.94
CA PRO A 90 15.42 -7.33 -8.98
C PRO A 90 15.88 -7.80 -7.59
N PHE A 91 15.02 -8.51 -6.85
CA PHE A 91 15.32 -9.07 -5.54
C PHE A 91 15.46 -10.60 -5.62
N LYS A 92 16.39 -11.15 -4.83
CA LYS A 92 16.60 -12.61 -4.74
C LYS A 92 15.64 -13.30 -3.75
N SER A 93 15.00 -12.53 -2.89
CA SER A 93 14.11 -12.99 -1.81
C SER A 93 12.82 -12.19 -1.86
N GLU A 94 11.69 -12.82 -1.53
CA GLU A 94 10.40 -12.15 -1.37
C GLU A 94 10.34 -11.32 -0.08
N ASN A 95 11.14 -11.66 0.93
CA ASN A 95 11.29 -10.88 2.15
C ASN A 95 12.59 -10.08 2.07
N VAL A 96 12.48 -8.76 2.12
CA VAL A 96 13.61 -7.83 2.02
C VAL A 96 13.56 -6.80 3.15
N LYS A 97 14.70 -6.17 3.45
CA LYS A 97 14.72 -5.05 4.41
C LYS A 97 14.17 -3.79 3.75
N ALA A 98 13.38 -3.03 4.48
CA ALA A 98 12.89 -1.73 4.07
C ALA A 98 13.39 -0.64 5.01
N ARG A 99 13.73 0.50 4.43
CA ARG A 99 14.03 1.73 5.16
C ARG A 99 13.02 2.78 4.73
N VAL A 100 12.27 3.30 5.69
CA VAL A 100 11.26 4.34 5.47
C VAL A 100 11.84 5.66 5.94
N LEU A 101 11.88 6.64 5.06
CA LEU A 101 12.33 7.99 5.35
C LEU A 101 11.11 8.91 5.32
N ILE A 102 10.78 9.50 6.46
CA ILE A 102 9.71 10.48 6.58
C ILE A 102 10.36 11.85 6.72
N GLU A 103 10.07 12.73 5.78
CA GLU A 103 10.51 14.12 5.81
C GLU A 103 9.32 15.01 6.12
N ILE A 104 9.47 15.86 7.14
CA ILE A 104 8.52 16.90 7.52
C ILE A 104 9.17 18.23 7.13
N TYR A 105 8.50 19.03 6.32
CA TYR A 105 8.99 20.32 5.84
C TYR A 105 7.81 21.31 5.76
N GLU A 106 8.09 22.61 5.87
CA GLU A 106 7.12 23.67 5.56
C GLU A 106 7.16 23.91 4.04
N GLU A 107 5.99 23.96 3.37
CA GLU A 107 5.92 24.49 2.00
C GLU A 107 6.04 26.02 2.08
N ASP A 108 6.87 26.61 1.21
CA ASP A 108 7.03 28.06 1.08
C ASP A 108 5.74 28.76 0.58
#